data_AF-A0A316SB36-F1
#
_entry.id   AF-A0A316SB36-F1
#
_cell.length_a   1.000
_cell.length_b   1.000
_cell.length_c   1.000
_cell.angle_alpha   90.00
_cell.angle_beta   90.00
_cell.angle_gamma   90.00
#
_symmetry.space_group_name_H-M   'P 1'
#
loop_
_entity.id
_entity.type
_entity.pdbx_description
1 polymer ?
#
loop_
_entity_poly.entity_id
_entity_poly.type
_entity_poly.pdbx_seq_one_letter_code
_entity_poly.pdbx_strand_id
1 'polypeptide(L)'
;MANYMQQVAQMLGVKMEEPFRIKMFNGRSTPPLYKLTEHGLMFKEADDDDWEESTFLGGLLTGTYEIALPPWKPKNGDMYYYVVDDNSVWGIGWTGSLIDLVFFSAGNCYHTKQEAEEATESGELMAKLKKYYDEYEKRNEG
;
A
#
# COMPACT_ATOMS: atom_id res chain seq x y z
N MET A 1 -30.86 5.07 12.11
CA MET A 1 -29.68 5.64 12.80
C MET A 1 -28.62 5.92 11.74
N ALA A 2 -27.80 6.95 11.93
CA ALA A 2 -26.71 7.24 11.01
C ALA A 2 -25.58 6.21 11.21
N ASN A 3 -25.00 5.73 10.11
CA ASN A 3 -23.81 4.88 10.11
C ASN A 3 -22.61 5.72 9.64
N TYR A 4 -21.55 5.77 10.44
CA TYR A 4 -20.36 6.58 10.18
C TYR A 4 -19.16 5.78 9.64
N MET A 5 -19.31 4.47 9.40
CA MET A 5 -18.20 3.62 9.01
C MET A 5 -17.55 4.04 7.69
N GLN A 6 -18.31 4.62 6.77
CA GLN A 6 -17.75 5.16 5.53
C GLN A 6 -16.81 6.37 5.79
N GLN A 7 -17.13 7.22 6.76
CA GLN A 7 -16.25 8.33 7.17
C GLN A 7 -15.02 7.81 7.92
N VAL A 8 -15.20 6.78 8.76
CA VAL A 8 -14.09 6.11 9.46
C VAL A 8 -13.10 5.51 8.45
N ALA A 9 -13.58 4.83 7.42
CA ALA A 9 -12.74 4.27 6.36
C ALA A 9 -11.92 5.36 5.64
N GLN A 10 -12.55 6.50 5.33
CA GLN A 10 -11.87 7.67 4.75
C GLN A 10 -10.80 8.23 5.69
N MET A 11 -11.10 8.38 6.99
CA MET A 11 -10.13 8.87 7.99
C MET A 11 -8.91 7.94 8.13
N LEU A 12 -9.13 6.63 8.00
CA LEU A 12 -8.09 5.62 8.14
C LEU A 12 -7.38 5.28 6.82
N GLY A 13 -7.75 5.91 5.70
CA GLY A 13 -7.12 5.69 4.40
C GLY A 13 -7.36 4.30 3.81
N VAL A 14 -8.47 3.65 4.14
CA VAL A 14 -8.84 2.31 3.63
C VAL A 14 -10.20 2.31 2.96
N LYS A 15 -10.48 1.33 2.09
CA LYS A 15 -11.81 1.15 1.52
C LYS A 15 -12.64 0.19 2.37
N MET A 16 -13.96 0.36 2.32
CA MET A 16 -14.90 -0.58 2.91
C MET A 16 -14.72 -1.96 2.27
N GLU A 17 -14.86 -3.02 3.08
CA GLU A 17 -14.69 -4.42 2.70
C GLU A 17 -13.30 -4.82 2.17
N GLU A 18 -12.33 -3.89 2.10
CA GLU A 18 -10.95 -4.18 1.66
C GLU A 18 -10.12 -4.72 2.83
N PRO A 19 -9.54 -5.94 2.73
CA PRO A 19 -8.74 -6.50 3.80
C PRO A 19 -7.39 -5.80 3.99
N PHE A 20 -7.03 -5.52 5.24
CA PHE A 20 -5.74 -4.97 5.65
C PHE A 20 -5.20 -5.69 6.89
N ARG A 21 -3.95 -5.42 7.27
CA ARG A 21 -3.36 -5.90 8.54
C ARG A 21 -3.24 -4.73 9.51
N ILE A 22 -3.13 -5.05 10.78
CA ILE A 22 -2.86 -4.06 11.82
C ILE A 22 -1.44 -4.27 12.32
N LYS A 23 -0.68 -3.19 12.50
CA LYS A 23 0.64 -3.18 13.10
C LYS A 23 0.53 -2.82 14.57
N MET A 24 1.04 -3.72 15.42
CA MET A 24 1.06 -3.56 16.87
C MET A 24 2.21 -2.65 17.31
N PHE A 25 2.19 -2.22 18.57
CA PHE A 25 3.23 -1.37 19.18
C PHE A 25 4.67 -1.89 19.04
N ASN A 26 4.84 -3.21 18.87
CA ASN A 26 6.15 -3.84 18.67
C ASN A 26 6.63 -3.76 17.20
N GLY A 27 5.91 -3.04 16.34
CA GLY A 27 6.22 -2.88 14.92
C GLY A 27 5.86 -4.08 14.05
N ARG A 28 5.34 -5.16 14.62
CA ARG A 28 4.94 -6.36 13.86
C ARG A 28 3.49 -6.26 13.42
N SER A 29 3.24 -6.62 12.16
CA SER A 29 1.89 -6.83 11.67
C SER A 29 1.30 -8.10 12.26
N THR A 30 0.01 -8.06 12.58
CA THR A 30 -0.73 -9.20 13.10
C THR A 30 -0.97 -10.25 12.00
N PRO A 31 -1.00 -11.55 12.35
CA PRO A 31 -1.37 -12.64 11.42
C PRO A 31 -2.81 -12.57 10.85
N PRO A 32 -3.84 -12.13 11.59
CA PRO A 32 -5.19 -11.97 11.06
C PRO A 32 -5.30 -10.88 9.98
N LEU A 33 -6.33 -11.00 9.14
CA LEU A 33 -6.80 -9.94 8.27
C LEU A 33 -7.95 -9.19 8.93
N TYR A 34 -8.04 -7.90 8.66
CA TYR A 34 -9.08 -7.01 9.17
C TYR A 34 -9.77 -6.32 8.01
N LYS A 35 -11.04 -5.94 8.16
CA LYS A 35 -11.74 -5.08 7.21
C LYS A 35 -12.74 -4.20 7.92
N LEU A 36 -13.02 -3.02 7.37
CA LEU A 36 -14.14 -2.19 7.82
C LEU A 36 -15.40 -2.58 7.06
N THR A 37 -16.49 -2.80 7.79
CA THR A 37 -17.82 -3.09 7.25
C THR A 37 -18.81 -2.09 7.82
N GLU A 38 -20.06 -2.13 7.37
CA GLU A 38 -21.13 -1.32 7.98
C GLU A 38 -21.34 -1.62 9.47
N HIS A 39 -20.85 -2.78 9.97
CA HIS A 39 -21.00 -3.21 11.36
C HIS A 39 -19.81 -2.83 12.24
N GLY A 40 -18.70 -2.33 11.69
CA GLY A 40 -17.51 -2.00 12.46
C GLY A 40 -16.24 -2.60 11.85
N LEU A 41 -15.27 -2.91 12.70
CA LEU A 41 -14.05 -3.60 12.33
C LEU A 41 -14.28 -5.10 12.47
N MET A 42 -14.13 -5.85 11.39
CA MET A 42 -14.16 -7.31 11.42
C MET A 42 -12.74 -7.84 11.26
N PHE A 43 -12.47 -9.04 11.79
CA PHE A 43 -11.23 -9.75 11.57
C PHE A 43 -11.49 -11.21 11.19
N LYS A 44 -10.49 -11.83 10.56
CA LYS A 44 -10.45 -13.29 10.36
C LYS A 44 -9.04 -13.81 10.51
N GLU A 45 -8.91 -15.00 11.07
CA GLU A 45 -7.64 -15.71 11.15
C GLU A 45 -7.18 -16.18 9.75
N ALA A 46 -5.89 -16.48 9.61
CA ALA A 46 -5.32 -16.84 8.30
C ALA A 46 -5.90 -18.14 7.72
N ASP A 47 -6.25 -19.08 8.60
CA ASP A 47 -6.78 -20.40 8.27
C ASP A 47 -8.31 -20.48 8.39
N ASP A 48 -8.97 -19.33 8.58
CA ASP A 48 -10.42 -19.22 8.74
C ASP A 48 -11.06 -18.36 7.63
N ASP A 49 -12.28 -18.72 7.28
CA ASP A 49 -13.12 -17.99 6.33
C ASP A 49 -14.20 -17.16 7.02
N ASP A 50 -14.48 -17.41 8.30
CA ASP A 50 -15.47 -16.67 9.06
C ASP A 50 -14.90 -15.34 9.58
N TRP A 51 -15.70 -14.28 9.41
CA TRP A 51 -15.36 -12.94 9.88
C TRP A 51 -16.04 -12.65 11.21
N GLU A 52 -15.24 -12.27 12.21
CA GLU A 52 -15.70 -11.94 13.56
C GLU A 52 -15.51 -10.46 13.89
N GLU A 53 -16.27 -9.93 14.84
CA GLU A 53 -16.14 -8.54 15.26
C GLU A 53 -14.85 -8.33 16.08
N SER A 54 -14.11 -7.28 15.76
CA SER A 54 -12.88 -6.91 16.44
C SER A 54 -13.07 -5.71 17.36
N THR A 55 -12.44 -5.77 18.53
CA THR A 55 -12.43 -4.67 19.50
C THR A 55 -11.35 -3.61 19.23
N PHE A 56 -10.53 -3.77 18.17
CA PHE A 56 -9.37 -2.91 17.90
C PHE A 56 -9.68 -1.59 17.20
N LEU A 57 -10.94 -1.34 16.81
CA LEU A 57 -11.31 -0.10 16.13
C LEU A 57 -10.96 1.14 16.95
N GLY A 58 -11.19 1.10 18.27
CA GLY A 58 -10.82 2.20 19.17
C GLY A 58 -9.33 2.51 19.12
N GLY A 59 -8.48 1.48 19.09
CA GLY A 59 -7.02 1.64 19.03
C GLY A 59 -6.51 2.21 17.70
N LEU A 60 -7.19 1.93 16.59
CA LEU A 60 -6.90 2.57 15.30
C LEU A 60 -7.27 4.06 15.31
N LEU A 61 -8.44 4.40 15.87
CA LEU A 61 -8.93 5.78 15.95
C LEU A 61 -8.10 6.65 16.91
N THR A 62 -7.45 6.05 17.91
CA THR A 62 -6.57 6.74 18.85
C THR A 62 -5.09 6.72 18.45
N GLY A 63 -4.74 6.04 17.34
CA GLY A 63 -3.34 5.88 16.91
C GLY A 63 -2.51 4.94 17.79
N THR A 64 -3.14 4.11 18.64
CA THR A 64 -2.46 3.04 19.38
C THR A 64 -2.00 1.93 18.43
N TYR A 65 -2.70 1.75 17.32
CA TYR A 65 -2.36 0.82 16.25
C TYR A 65 -2.28 1.53 14.91
N GLU A 66 -1.44 1.02 14.02
CA GLU A 66 -1.32 1.51 12.64
C GLU A 66 -1.90 0.48 11.67
N ILE A 67 -2.47 0.96 10.57
CA ILE A 67 -2.86 0.07 9.47
C ILE A 67 -1.60 -0.29 8.68
N ALA A 68 -1.38 -1.59 8.51
CA ALA A 68 -0.41 -2.14 7.58
C ALA A 68 -1.17 -2.67 6.37
N LEU A 69 -1.24 -1.85 5.31
CA LEU A 69 -1.73 -2.33 4.04
C LEU A 69 -0.80 -3.42 3.50
N PRO A 70 -1.34 -4.52 2.92
CA PRO A 70 -0.50 -5.43 2.16
C PRO A 70 0.22 -4.65 1.04
N PRO A 71 1.42 -5.09 0.61
CA PRO A 71 2.10 -4.47 -0.52
C PRO A 71 1.13 -4.40 -1.70
N TRP A 72 0.80 -3.18 -2.11
CA TRP A 72 -0.17 -2.99 -3.17
C TRP A 72 0.40 -3.52 -4.49
N LYS A 73 -0.43 -4.22 -5.26
CA LYS A 73 -0.11 -4.73 -6.58
C LYS A 73 -1.27 -4.41 -7.54
N PRO A 74 -1.02 -3.70 -8.65
CA PRO A 74 -2.05 -3.39 -9.63
C PRO A 74 -2.60 -4.65 -10.33
N LYS A 75 -3.89 -4.64 -10.63
CA LYS A 75 -4.60 -5.63 -11.46
C LYS A 75 -4.79 -5.10 -12.87
N ASN A 76 -5.10 -5.99 -13.82
CA ASN A 76 -5.44 -5.55 -15.18
C ASN A 76 -6.59 -4.55 -15.19
N GLY A 77 -6.34 -3.39 -15.80
CA GLY A 77 -7.25 -2.25 -15.86
C GLY A 77 -7.09 -1.24 -14.72
N ASP A 78 -6.36 -1.55 -13.65
CA ASP A 78 -6.11 -0.60 -12.56
C ASP A 78 -5.20 0.52 -13.05
N MET A 79 -5.51 1.76 -12.65
CA MET A 79 -4.61 2.88 -12.89
C MET A 79 -3.53 2.92 -11.81
N TYR A 80 -2.30 3.16 -12.21
CA TYR A 80 -1.17 3.40 -11.31
C TYR A 80 -0.41 4.67 -11.71
N TYR A 81 0.30 5.23 -10.75
CA TYR A 81 1.10 6.43 -10.93
C TYR A 81 2.59 6.11 -10.91
N TYR A 82 3.38 6.86 -11.66
CA TYR A 82 4.83 6.69 -11.75
C TYR A 82 5.51 8.04 -11.96
N VAL A 83 6.76 8.12 -11.54
CA VAL A 83 7.62 9.30 -11.67
C VAL A 83 8.47 9.16 -12.93
N VAL A 84 8.57 10.21 -13.73
CA VAL A 84 9.46 10.29 -14.90
C VAL A 84 10.72 11.12 -14.59
N ASP A 85 11.64 11.18 -15.55
CA ASP A 85 12.97 11.78 -15.42
C ASP A 85 12.98 13.27 -15.08
N ASP A 86 11.93 14.00 -15.47
CA ASP A 86 11.75 15.42 -15.12
C ASP A 86 11.03 15.63 -13.77
N ASN A 87 10.92 14.57 -12.96
CA ASN A 87 10.19 14.55 -11.68
C ASN A 87 8.66 14.77 -11.81
N SER A 88 8.09 14.71 -13.02
CA SER A 88 6.65 14.74 -13.19
C SER A 88 6.02 13.40 -12.79
N VAL A 89 4.78 13.45 -12.29
CA VAL A 89 3.97 12.28 -11.97
C VAL A 89 2.94 12.02 -13.06
N TRP A 90 2.96 10.81 -13.61
CA TRP A 90 2.09 10.37 -14.69
C TRP A 90 1.25 9.18 -14.25
N GLY A 91 0.10 8.98 -14.87
CA GLY A 91 -0.81 7.86 -14.60
C GLY A 91 -1.03 7.00 -15.85
N ILE A 92 -0.98 5.69 -15.71
CA ILE A 92 -1.25 4.74 -16.79
C ILE A 92 -2.04 3.53 -16.27
N GLY A 93 -2.85 2.94 -17.16
CA GLY A 93 -3.59 1.71 -16.85
C GLY A 93 -2.70 0.48 -16.97
N TRP A 94 -2.72 -0.36 -15.94
CA TRP A 94 -2.01 -1.63 -15.93
C TRP A 94 -2.60 -2.60 -16.95
N THR A 95 -1.75 -3.10 -17.83
CA THR A 95 -2.10 -4.10 -18.85
C THR A 95 -1.26 -5.39 -18.72
N GLY A 96 -0.31 -5.41 -17.79
CA GLY A 96 0.70 -6.46 -17.69
C GLY A 96 1.77 -6.37 -18.78
N SER A 97 1.96 -5.19 -19.36
CA SER A 97 2.96 -4.93 -20.39
C SER A 97 4.38 -4.91 -19.82
N LEU A 98 5.39 -4.89 -20.70
CA LEU A 98 6.78 -4.80 -20.27
C LEU A 98 7.04 -3.55 -19.42
N ILE A 99 6.47 -2.40 -19.78
CA ILE A 99 6.68 -1.15 -19.04
C ILE A 99 6.04 -1.21 -17.64
N ASP A 100 4.87 -1.84 -17.53
CA ASP A 100 4.20 -2.08 -16.25
C ASP A 100 5.09 -2.89 -15.30
N LEU A 101 5.65 -3.99 -15.81
CA LEU A 101 6.53 -4.88 -15.04
C LEU A 101 7.84 -4.19 -14.65
N VAL A 102 8.43 -3.39 -15.55
CA VAL A 102 9.65 -2.62 -15.27
C VAL A 102 9.39 -1.61 -14.15
N PHE A 103 8.34 -0.79 -14.25
CA PHE A 103 8.00 0.20 -13.23
C PHE A 103 7.69 -0.44 -11.88
N PHE A 104 6.92 -1.53 -11.87
CA PHE A 104 6.66 -2.28 -10.64
C PHE A 104 7.95 -2.83 -10.01
N SER A 105 8.83 -3.48 -10.80
CA SER A 105 10.07 -4.07 -10.28
C SER A 105 11.08 -3.03 -9.79
N ALA A 106 11.11 -1.83 -10.40
CA ALA A 106 11.94 -0.72 -9.96
C ALA A 106 11.45 -0.12 -8.62
N GLY A 107 10.16 -0.30 -8.30
CA GLY A 107 9.46 0.39 -7.22
C GLY A 107 8.95 1.77 -7.63
N ASN A 108 8.79 2.02 -8.93
CA ASN A 108 8.23 3.23 -9.51
C ASN A 108 6.76 3.02 -9.91
N CYS A 109 5.96 2.47 -9.00
CA CYS A 109 4.59 2.06 -9.27
C CYS A 109 3.74 2.30 -8.02
N TYR A 110 2.97 3.39 -8.04
CA TYR A 110 2.25 3.92 -6.88
C TYR A 110 0.74 3.80 -7.09
N HIS A 111 0.01 3.55 -6.00
CA HIS A 111 -1.44 3.39 -6.05
C HIS A 111 -2.13 4.74 -6.22
N THR A 112 -1.58 5.79 -5.61
CA THR A 112 -2.12 7.16 -5.68
C THR A 112 -1.11 8.14 -6.26
N LYS A 113 -1.63 9.26 -6.81
CA LYS A 113 -0.79 10.35 -7.31
C LYS A 113 0.05 10.96 -6.19
N GLN A 114 -0.54 11.13 -5.01
CA GLN A 114 0.12 11.70 -3.84
C GLN A 114 1.32 10.85 -3.40
N GLU A 115 1.20 9.53 -3.35
CA GLU A 115 2.33 8.62 -3.05
C GLU A 115 3.50 8.83 -4.02
N ALA A 116 3.20 9.03 -5.32
CA ALA A 116 4.23 9.29 -6.33
C ALA A 116 4.87 10.69 -6.18
N GLU A 117 4.07 11.69 -5.80
CA GLU A 117 4.57 13.06 -5.51
C GLU A 117 5.51 13.04 -4.29
N GLU A 118 5.12 12.36 -3.20
CA GLU A 118 5.96 12.19 -2.01
C GLU A 118 7.28 11.45 -2.32
N ALA A 119 7.22 10.42 -3.18
CA ALA A 119 8.42 9.70 -3.62
C ALA A 119 9.35 10.56 -4.50
N THR A 120 8.79 11.55 -5.21
CA THR A 120 9.56 12.52 -5.97
C THR A 120 10.31 13.47 -5.03
N GLU A 121 9.63 13.98 -4.01
CA GLU A 121 10.22 14.87 -3.01
C GLU A 121 11.32 14.20 -2.19
N SER A 122 11.18 12.91 -1.87
CA SER A 122 12.20 12.16 -1.13
C SER A 122 13.47 11.89 -1.94
N GLY A 123 13.36 11.82 -3.28
CA GLY A 123 14.45 11.48 -4.19
C GLY A 123 14.98 10.04 -4.03
N GLU A 124 14.33 9.22 -3.20
CA GLU A 124 14.80 7.89 -2.83
C GLU A 124 14.82 6.93 -4.03
N LEU A 125 13.83 7.03 -4.92
CA LEU A 125 13.73 6.20 -6.12
C LEU A 125 14.96 6.40 -7.02
N MET A 126 15.29 7.66 -7.34
CA MET A 126 16.43 7.99 -8.20
C MET A 126 17.76 7.61 -7.56
N ALA A 127 17.90 7.82 -6.24
CA ALA A 127 19.08 7.40 -5.50
C ALA A 127 19.27 5.86 -5.55
N LYS A 128 18.18 5.10 -5.38
CA LYS A 128 18.18 3.63 -5.44
C LYS A 128 18.57 3.12 -6.84
N LEU A 129 17.98 3.69 -7.90
CA LEU A 129 18.25 3.29 -9.28
C LEU A 129 19.69 3.61 -9.69
N LYS A 130 20.19 4.79 -9.33
CA LYS A 130 21.58 5.18 -9.60
C LYS A 130 22.57 4.29 -8.87
N LYS A 131 22.32 3.99 -7.60
CA LYS A 131 23.14 3.05 -6.83
C LYS A 131 23.17 1.66 -7.49
N TYR A 132 22.03 1.15 -7.95
CA TYR A 132 21.97 -0.12 -8.66
C TYR A 132 22.82 -0.09 -9.94
N TYR A 133 22.76 0.98 -10.72
CA TYR A 133 23.58 1.18 -11.92
C TYR A 133 25.08 1.22 -11.60
N ASP A 134 25.49 2.03 -10.62
CA ASP A 134 26.90 2.18 -10.22
C ASP A 134 27.50 0.90 -9.63
N GLU A 135 26.67 0.05 -9.02
CA GLU A 135 27.08 -1.26 -8.50
C GLU A 135 27.06 -2.38 -9.55
N TYR A 136 26.41 -2.18 -10.70
CA TYR A 136 26.27 -3.20 -11.73
C TYR A 136 27.64 -3.62 -12.30
N GLU A 137 28.51 -2.66 -12.61
CA GLU A 137 29.85 -2.95 -13.14
C GLU A 137 30.69 -3.74 -12.13
N LYS A 138 30.67 -3.34 -10.86
CA LYS A 138 31.42 -4.01 -9.77
C LYS A 138 31.00 -5.47 -9.55
N ARG A 139 29.77 -5.85 -9.91
CA ARG A 139 29.25 -7.22 -9.76
C ARG A 139 29.60 -8.12 -10.95
N ASN A 140 29.93 -7.54 -12.10
CA ASN A 140 30.16 -8.26 -13.35
C ASN A 140 31.64 -8.24 -13.80
N GLU A 141 32.54 -7.69 -12.97
CA GLU A 141 34.00 -7.69 -13.16
C GLU A 141 34.73 -8.84 -12.42
N GLY A 142 34.00 -9.81 -11.86
CA GLY A 142 34.56 -11.03 -11.23
C GLY A 142 34.20 -12.29 -11.99
#